data_AF-D6TDX6-F1
#
_entry.id   AF-D6TDX6-F1
#
_cell.length_a   1.000
_cell.length_b   1.000
_cell.length_c   1.000
_cell.angle_alpha   90.00
_cell.angle_beta   90.00
_cell.angle_gamma   90.00
#
_symmetry.space_group_name_H-M   'P 1'
#
loop_
_entity.id
_entity.type
_entity.pdbx_description
1 polymer ?
#
loop_
_entity_poly.entity_id
_entity_poly.type
_entity_poly.pdbx_seq_one_letter_code
_entity_poly.pdbx_strand_id
1 'polypeptide(L)'
;MSDMSTLSRKRPIGINIIAIFLAFSGLLALTGAMLNFVSVSREFGRMPNHTAAFLLTLGVISAFLSIYSFALVYGLWTLKRWAFWSTLALEVILLIQNIVLWLMHVYTPVAFIFNSLAPLLIMGYLFFNQEVRATFNISHIKFQ
;
A
#
# COMPACT_ATOMS: atom_id res chain seq x y z
N MET A 1 17.63 35.93 28.87
CA MET A 1 18.38 35.52 27.66
C MET A 1 18.36 34.01 27.58
N SER A 2 17.35 33.46 26.91
CA SER A 2 17.32 32.14 26.26
C SER A 2 15.85 31.82 25.93
N ASP A 3 15.36 32.37 24.82
CA ASP A 3 14.15 31.86 24.16
C ASP A 3 14.46 30.44 23.69
N MET A 4 14.20 29.45 24.57
CA MET A 4 13.95 28.08 24.16
C MET A 4 12.59 28.04 23.46
N SER A 5 12.50 28.71 22.31
CA SER A 5 11.53 28.38 21.28
C SER A 5 11.91 26.98 20.80
N THR A 6 11.44 25.99 21.55
CA THR A 6 11.33 24.63 21.10
C THR A 6 10.51 24.74 19.82
N LEU A 7 11.21 24.77 18.68
CA LEU A 7 10.64 24.56 17.37
C LEU A 7 10.14 23.12 17.41
N SER A 8 8.98 22.95 18.04
CA SER A 8 8.12 21.79 17.93
C SER A 8 7.87 21.69 16.44
N ARG A 9 8.68 20.85 15.80
CA ARG A 9 8.66 20.62 14.37
C ARG A 9 7.30 19.99 14.10
N LYS A 10 6.31 20.85 13.87
CA LYS A 10 4.91 20.51 13.69
C LYS A 10 4.89 19.48 12.58
N ARG A 11 4.64 18.22 12.94
CA ARG A 11 4.65 17.12 11.97
C ARG A 11 3.58 17.47 10.94
N PRO A 12 3.91 17.56 9.64
CA PRO A 12 2.95 17.88 8.61
C PRO A 12 1.77 16.92 8.72
N ILE A 13 0.55 17.45 8.84
CA ILE A 13 -0.69 16.67 9.02
C ILE A 13 -0.83 15.63 7.90
N GLY A 14 -0.33 15.96 6.69
CA GLY A 14 -0.35 15.05 5.54
C GLY A 14 0.36 13.72 5.74
N ILE A 15 1.41 13.64 6.57
CA ILE A 15 2.14 12.38 6.81
C ILE A 15 1.29 11.44 7.66
N ASN A 16 0.62 11.96 8.68
CA ASN A 16 -0.29 11.16 9.50
C ASN A 16 -1.47 10.65 8.67
N ILE A 17 -1.99 11.46 7.74
CA ILE A 17 -3.04 11.03 6.82
C ILE A 17 -2.55 9.87 5.95
N ILE A 18 -1.40 10.00 5.29
CA ILE A 18 -0.83 8.92 4.46
C ILE A 18 -0.58 7.66 5.29
N ALA A 19 -0.04 7.79 6.50
CA ALA A 19 0.20 6.66 7.39
C ALA A 19 -1.09 5.89 7.73
N ILE A 20 -2.19 6.60 7.99
CA ILE A 20 -3.50 5.97 8.25
C ILE A 20 -4.01 5.26 7.00
N PHE A 21 -3.95 5.90 5.83
CA PHE A 21 -4.37 5.28 4.59
C PHE A 21 -3.51 4.06 4.24
N LEU A 22 -2.19 4.12 4.45
CA LEU A 22 -1.28 3.01 4.23
C LEU A 22 -1.56 1.83 5.16
N ALA A 23 -1.86 2.11 6.43
CA ALA A 23 -2.29 1.08 7.38
C ALA A 23 -3.59 0.42 6.92
N PHE A 24 -4.55 1.21 6.42
CA PHE A 24 -5.80 0.71 5.88
C PHE A 24 -5.59 -0.12 4.60
N SER A 25 -4.72 0.34 3.69
CA SER A 25 -4.32 -0.41 2.48
C SER A 25 -3.67 -1.74 2.85
N GLY A 26 -2.76 -1.74 3.82
CA GLY A 26 -2.15 -2.95 4.37
C GLY A 26 -3.16 -3.94 4.93
N LEU A 27 -4.16 -3.44 5.67
CA LEU A 27 -5.24 -4.26 6.24
C LEU A 27 -6.14 -4.86 5.15
N LEU A 28 -6.50 -4.09 4.12
CA LEU A 28 -7.26 -4.58 2.98
C LEU A 28 -6.49 -5.64 2.20
N ALA A 29 -5.21 -5.40 1.92
CA ALA A 29 -4.32 -6.37 1.29
C ALA A 29 -4.18 -7.66 2.11
N LEU A 30 -4.17 -7.55 3.45
CA LEU A 30 -4.11 -8.71 4.35
C LEU A 30 -5.42 -9.50 4.27
N THR A 31 -6.55 -8.79 4.24
CA THR A 31 -7.88 -9.40 4.08
C THR A 31 -7.98 -10.12 2.73
N GLY A 32 -7.48 -9.50 1.66
CA GLY A 32 -7.37 -10.12 0.33
C GLY A 32 -6.51 -11.37 0.32
N ALA A 33 -5.34 -11.34 0.97
CA ALA A 33 -4.49 -12.51 1.14
C ALA A 33 -5.21 -13.65 1.86
N MET A 34 -5.92 -13.35 2.96
CA MET A 34 -6.70 -14.33 3.70
C MET A 34 -7.81 -14.95 2.86
N LEU A 35 -8.55 -14.14 2.11
CA LEU A 35 -9.58 -14.65 1.20
C LEU A 35 -8.99 -15.55 0.11
N ASN A 36 -7.83 -15.21 -0.43
CA ASN A 36 -7.12 -16.06 -1.40
C ASN A 36 -6.78 -17.43 -0.78
N PHE A 37 -6.19 -17.46 0.42
CA PHE A 37 -5.90 -18.72 1.11
C PHE A 37 -7.16 -19.57 1.35
N VAL A 38 -8.28 -18.95 1.75
CA VAL A 38 -9.56 -19.65 1.93
C VAL A 38 -10.08 -20.21 0.61
N SER A 39 -10.04 -19.43 -0.47
CA SER A 39 -10.47 -19.85 -1.81
C SER A 39 -9.66 -21.04 -2.32
N VAL A 40 -8.33 -20.99 -2.21
CA VAL A 40 -7.48 -22.12 -2.62
C VAL A 40 -7.72 -23.35 -1.75
N SER A 41 -7.91 -23.16 -0.44
CA SER A 41 -8.15 -24.28 0.49
C SER A 41 -9.46 -25.01 0.21
N ARG A 42 -10.53 -24.29 -0.18
CA ARG A 42 -11.84 -24.87 -0.51
C ARG A 42 -11.81 -25.69 -1.80
N GLU A 43 -11.01 -25.24 -2.76
CA GLU A 43 -10.89 -25.85 -4.09
C GLU A 43 -9.65 -26.73 -4.22
N PHE A 44 -8.99 -27.02 -3.09
CA PHE A 44 -7.81 -27.85 -3.03
C PHE A 44 -8.14 -29.27 -3.54
N GLY A 45 -7.45 -29.70 -4.59
CA GLY A 45 -7.71 -30.97 -5.27
C GLY A 45 -8.73 -30.93 -6.42
N ARG A 46 -9.49 -29.83 -6.57
CA ARG A 46 -10.37 -29.60 -7.75
C ARG A 46 -9.71 -28.70 -8.80
N MET A 47 -8.76 -27.89 -8.39
CA MET A 47 -7.99 -27.01 -9.28
C MET A 47 -6.77 -27.71 -9.86
N PRO A 48 -6.35 -27.35 -11.09
CA PRO A 48 -5.05 -27.73 -11.61
C PRO A 48 -3.92 -27.28 -10.66
N ASN A 49 -2.94 -28.16 -10.43
CA ASN A 49 -1.85 -27.92 -9.47
C ASN A 49 -1.08 -26.62 -9.73
N HIS A 50 -0.88 -26.25 -10.99
CA HIS A 50 -0.18 -25.01 -11.35
C HIS A 50 -0.97 -23.75 -10.95
N THR A 51 -2.30 -23.77 -11.10
CA THR A 51 -3.17 -22.67 -10.69
C THR A 51 -3.20 -22.51 -9.18
N ALA A 52 -3.33 -23.63 -8.45
CA ALA A 52 -3.30 -23.61 -6.99
C ALA A 52 -1.95 -23.10 -6.46
N ALA A 53 -0.83 -23.59 -7.01
CA ALA A 53 0.51 -23.13 -6.63
C ALA A 53 0.72 -21.64 -6.91
N PHE A 54 0.23 -21.14 -8.05
CA PHE A 54 0.31 -19.73 -8.41
C PHE A 54 -0.48 -18.85 -7.43
N LEU A 55 -1.73 -19.22 -7.13
CA LEU A 55 -2.57 -18.47 -6.20
C LEU A 55 -2.03 -18.47 -4.77
N LEU A 56 -1.49 -19.60 -4.29
CA LEU A 56 -0.81 -19.67 -2.99
C LEU A 56 0.41 -18.75 -2.95
N THR A 57 1.21 -18.74 -4.02
CA THR A 57 2.39 -17.89 -4.12
C THR A 57 2.00 -16.41 -4.05
N LEU A 58 0.95 -16.01 -4.79
CA LEU A 58 0.41 -14.65 -4.70
C LEU A 58 -0.12 -14.32 -3.30
N GLY A 59 -0.82 -15.26 -2.65
CA GLY A 59 -1.32 -15.08 -1.28
C GLY A 59 -0.19 -14.85 -0.28
N VAL A 60 0.90 -15.62 -0.38
CA VAL A 60 2.10 -15.47 0.46
C VAL A 60 2.78 -14.12 0.21
N ILE A 61 3.02 -13.75 -1.05
CA ILE A 61 3.62 -12.45 -1.39
C ILE A 61 2.77 -11.30 -0.84
N SER A 62 1.45 -11.37 -1.01
CA SER A 62 0.52 -10.37 -0.49
C SER A 62 0.60 -10.25 1.02
N ALA A 63 0.66 -11.37 1.75
CA ALA A 63 0.79 -11.34 3.20
C ALA A 63 2.09 -10.67 3.66
N PHE A 64 3.21 -10.96 2.98
CA PHE A 64 4.49 -10.29 3.25
C PHE A 64 4.42 -8.79 2.95
N LEU A 65 3.80 -8.38 1.85
CA LEU A 65 3.65 -6.96 1.50
C LEU A 65 2.76 -6.22 2.50
N SER A 66 1.69 -6.86 2.99
CA SER A 66 0.86 -6.30 4.06
C SER A 66 1.64 -6.09 5.35
N ILE A 67 2.50 -7.04 5.74
CA ILE A 67 3.36 -6.86 6.92
C ILE A 67 4.37 -5.72 6.67
N TYR A 68 4.94 -5.67 5.46
CA TYR A 68 5.90 -4.65 5.07
C TYR A 68 5.30 -3.24 5.03
N SER A 69 4.01 -3.08 4.71
CA SER A 69 3.36 -1.77 4.73
C SER A 69 3.35 -1.14 6.13
N PHE A 70 3.24 -1.93 7.20
CA PHE A 70 3.39 -1.43 8.58
C PHE A 70 4.81 -0.92 8.86
N ALA A 71 5.84 -1.56 8.30
CA ALA A 71 7.21 -1.05 8.39
C ALA A 71 7.35 0.28 7.61
N LEU A 72 6.64 0.43 6.50
CA LEU A 72 6.60 1.69 5.75
C LEU A 72 5.84 2.81 6.48
N VAL A 73 4.84 2.50 7.30
CA VAL A 73 4.20 3.49 8.20
C VAL A 73 5.25 4.11 9.12
N TYR A 74 6.13 3.29 9.70
CA TYR A 74 7.26 3.78 10.49
C TYR A 74 8.27 4.56 9.64
N GLY A 75 8.54 4.11 8.41
CA GLY A 75 9.38 4.82 7.44
C GLY A 75 8.85 6.21 7.07
N LEU A 76 7.53 6.35 6.90
CA LEU A 76 6.85 7.61 6.65
C LEU A 76 6.93 8.54 7.86
N TRP A 77 6.75 8.00 9.07
CA TRP A 77 6.93 8.76 10.31
C TRP A 77 8.35 9.28 10.50
N THR A 78 9.36 8.56 10.02
CA THR A 78 10.77 8.99 10.07
C THR A 78 11.19 9.87 8.89
N LEU A 79 10.25 10.23 8.00
CA LEU A 79 10.49 11.18 6.90
C LEU A 79 11.65 10.79 5.96
N LYS A 80 11.92 9.48 5.83
CA LYS A 80 13.00 9.00 4.95
C LYS A 80 12.56 9.00 3.49
N ARG A 81 13.42 9.52 2.59
CA ARG A 81 13.18 9.55 1.13
C ARG A 81 12.81 8.20 0.52
N TRP A 82 13.38 7.11 1.03
CA TRP A 82 13.09 5.77 0.54
C TRP A 82 11.65 5.34 0.85
N ALA A 83 11.06 5.80 1.95
CA ALA A 83 9.67 5.47 2.31
C ALA A 83 8.68 5.94 1.24
N PHE A 84 8.93 7.11 0.62
CA PHE A 84 8.10 7.60 -0.47
C PHE A 84 8.09 6.64 -1.67
N TRP A 85 9.27 6.27 -2.17
CA TRP A 85 9.39 5.37 -3.33
C TRP A 85 8.90 3.96 -3.02
N SER A 86 9.15 3.46 -1.81
CA SER A 86 8.65 2.15 -1.38
C SER A 86 7.13 2.11 -1.24
N THR A 87 6.51 3.16 -0.70
CA THR A 87 5.04 3.25 -0.65
C THR A 87 4.48 3.28 -2.05
N LEU A 88 5.05 4.08 -2.95
CA LEU A 88 4.59 4.12 -4.33
C LEU A 88 4.70 2.75 -5.02
N ALA A 89 5.85 2.08 -4.91
CA ALA A 89 6.04 0.75 -5.47
C ALA A 89 5.07 -0.27 -4.86
N LEU A 90 4.84 -0.22 -3.55
CA LEU A 90 3.91 -1.11 -2.87
C LEU A 90 2.48 -0.92 -3.37
N GLU A 91 1.98 0.31 -3.47
CA GLU A 91 0.61 0.55 -3.96
C GLU A 91 0.44 0.11 -5.43
N VAL A 92 1.46 0.28 -6.27
CA VAL A 92 1.46 -0.24 -7.65
C VAL A 92 1.36 -1.76 -7.67
N ILE A 93 2.15 -2.46 -6.85
CA ILE A 93 2.11 -3.92 -6.75
C ILE A 93 0.73 -4.39 -6.28
N LEU A 94 0.15 -3.72 -5.26
CA LEU A 94 -1.19 -4.05 -4.77
C LEU A 94 -2.27 -3.84 -5.84
N LEU A 95 -2.18 -2.78 -6.65
CA LEU A 95 -3.10 -2.58 -7.77
C LEU A 95 -3.00 -3.68 -8.83
N ILE A 96 -1.77 -4.03 -9.23
CA ILE A 96 -1.54 -5.12 -10.18
C ILE A 96 -2.13 -6.42 -9.64
N GLN A 97 -1.90 -6.72 -8.37
CA GLN A 97 -2.44 -7.91 -7.74
C GLN A 97 -3.97 -7.91 -7.72
N ASN A 98 -4.60 -6.78 -7.36
CA ASN A 98 -6.06 -6.65 -7.37
C ASN A 98 -6.64 -6.87 -8.78
N ILE A 99 -5.97 -6.36 -9.82
CA ILE A 99 -6.35 -6.58 -11.22
C ILE A 99 -6.24 -8.06 -11.58
N VAL A 100 -5.12 -8.73 -11.24
CA VAL A 100 -4.92 -10.16 -11.50
C VAL A 100 -6.00 -10.99 -10.81
N LEU A 101 -6.29 -10.72 -9.53
CA LEU A 101 -7.32 -11.45 -8.76
C LEU A 101 -8.72 -11.22 -9.33
N TRP A 102 -9.01 -10.03 -9.85
CA TRP A 102 -10.26 -9.75 -10.54
C TRP A 102 -10.37 -10.47 -11.89
N LEU A 103 -9.31 -10.48 -12.70
CA LEU A 103 -9.27 -11.23 -13.97
C LEU A 103 -9.43 -12.73 -13.75
N MET A 104 -8.90 -13.25 -12.64
CA MET A 104 -9.08 -14.64 -12.21
C MET A 104 -10.46 -14.92 -11.57
N HIS A 105 -11.37 -13.94 -11.57
CA HIS A 105 -12.72 -14.03 -11.00
C HIS A 105 -12.75 -14.40 -9.50
N VAL A 106 -11.64 -14.16 -8.78
CA VAL A 106 -11.55 -14.38 -7.33
C VAL A 106 -12.29 -13.27 -6.57
N TYR A 107 -12.21 -12.04 -7.09
CA TYR A 107 -12.92 -10.89 -6.52
C TYR A 107 -14.24 -10.64 -7.22
N THR A 108 -15.27 -10.35 -6.42
CA THR A 108 -16.48 -9.71 -6.93
C THR A 108 -16.13 -8.28 -7.40
N PRO A 109 -16.90 -7.71 -8.35
CA PRO A 109 -16.69 -6.33 -8.78
C PRO A 109 -16.66 -5.33 -7.62
N VAL A 110 -17.50 -5.56 -6.60
CA VAL A 110 -17.54 -4.76 -5.37
C VAL A 110 -16.22 -4.87 -4.60
N ALA A 111 -15.74 -6.10 -4.35
CA ALA A 111 -14.47 -6.31 -3.65
C ALA A 111 -13.29 -5.69 -4.41
N PHE A 112 -13.27 -5.80 -5.74
CA PHE A 112 -12.23 -5.17 -6.57
C PHE A 112 -12.21 -3.65 -6.41
N ILE A 113 -13.36 -2.99 -6.48
CA ILE A 113 -13.46 -1.52 -6.33
C ILE A 113 -12.98 -1.10 -4.94
N PHE A 114 -13.46 -1.74 -3.87
CA PHE A 114 -13.09 -1.38 -2.51
C PHE A 114 -11.59 -1.60 -2.23
N ASN A 115 -11.02 -2.72 -2.68
CA ASN A 115 -9.60 -3.01 -2.47
C ASN A 115 -8.67 -2.14 -3.34
N SER A 116 -9.15 -1.60 -4.45
CA SER A 116 -8.35 -0.73 -5.34
C SER A 116 -8.42 0.75 -4.95
N LEU A 117 -9.45 1.16 -4.21
CA LEU A 117 -9.67 2.56 -3.87
C LEU A 117 -8.55 3.14 -2.99
N ALA A 118 -8.15 2.43 -1.95
CA ALA A 118 -7.09 2.87 -1.04
C ALA A 118 -5.74 3.10 -1.76
N PRO A 119 -5.19 2.14 -2.54
CA PRO A 119 -3.96 2.37 -3.29
C PRO A 119 -4.04 3.56 -4.26
N LEU A 120 -5.17 3.72 -4.95
CA LEU A 120 -5.38 4.85 -5.86
C LEU A 120 -5.37 6.19 -5.12
N LEU A 121 -6.03 6.27 -3.96
CA LEU A 121 -6.04 7.47 -3.14
C LEU A 121 -4.64 7.80 -2.58
N ILE A 122 -3.89 6.79 -2.15
CA ILE A 122 -2.51 6.98 -1.63
C ILE A 122 -1.59 7.47 -2.74
N MET A 123 -1.59 6.80 -3.90
CA MET A 123 -0.81 7.25 -5.07
C MET A 123 -1.21 8.66 -5.48
N GLY A 124 -2.51 8.93 -5.60
CA GLY A 124 -3.03 10.26 -5.94
C GLY A 124 -2.55 11.32 -4.93
N TYR A 125 -2.65 11.04 -3.64
CA TYR A 125 -2.23 11.99 -2.61
C TYR A 125 -0.71 12.26 -2.63
N LEU A 126 0.12 11.22 -2.81
CA LEU A 126 1.57 11.35 -2.95
C LEU A 126 1.96 12.16 -4.20
N PHE A 127 1.19 12.05 -5.29
CA PHE A 127 1.42 12.79 -6.52
C PHE A 127 0.87 14.22 -6.53
N PHE A 128 -0.30 14.48 -5.94
CA PHE A 128 -0.91 15.82 -5.99
C PHE A 128 -0.35 16.76 -4.92
N ASN A 129 0.03 16.26 -3.75
CA ASN A 129 0.41 17.12 -2.65
C ASN A 129 1.89 17.55 -2.74
N GLN A 130 2.14 18.78 -3.21
CA GLN A 130 3.49 19.36 -3.36
C GLN A 130 4.21 19.51 -2.02
N GLU A 131 3.49 19.74 -0.92
CA GLU A 131 4.10 19.86 0.42
C GLU A 131 4.74 18.56 0.90
N VAL A 132 4.17 17.40 0.52
CA VAL A 132 4.75 16.09 0.84
C VAL A 132 6.06 15.92 0.05
N ARG A 133 6.05 16.22 -1.26
CA ARG A 133 7.24 16.17 -2.12
C ARG A 133 8.34 17.14 -1.66
N ALA A 134 7.96 18.33 -1.19
CA ALA A 134 8.86 19.32 -0.62
C ALA A 134 9.46 18.86 0.72
N THR A 135 8.66 18.22 1.58
CA THR A 135 9.15 17.70 2.88
C THR A 135 10.14 16.54 2.71
N PHE A 136 9.97 15.70 1.68
CA PHE A 136 10.95 14.67 1.31
C PHE A 136 12.12 15.21 0.45
N ASN A 137 12.18 16.52 0.21
CA ASN A 137 13.22 17.21 -0.55
C ASN A 137 13.38 16.60 -1.97
N ILE A 138 12.25 16.39 -2.66
CA ILE A 138 12.13 16.02 -4.09
C ILE A 138 11.84 17.30 -4.90
N SER A 139 12.58 18.38 -4.64
CA SER A 139 12.27 19.75 -5.11
C SER A 139 12.67 20.04 -6.57
N HIS A 140 12.99 19.06 -7.40
CA HIS A 140 13.55 19.32 -8.74
C HIS A 140 13.00 18.47 -9.90
N ILE A 141 11.73 18.07 -9.88
CA ILE A 141 11.06 17.66 -11.13
C ILE A 141 10.02 18.71 -11.48
N LYS A 142 10.50 19.76 -12.16
CA LYS A 142 9.63 20.66 -12.93
C LYS A 142 9.09 19.82 -14.09
N PHE A 143 7.80 19.49 -14.06
CA PHE A 143 7.09 19.18 -15.30
C PHE A 143 6.97 20.50 -16.06
N GLN A 144 7.88 20.70 -17.03
CA GLN A 144 7.67 21.62 -18.14
C GLN A 144 6.91 20.88 -19.24
#